data_AF-A0A6L4B104-F1
#
_entry.id   AF-A0A6L4B104-F1
#
_cell.length_a   1.000
_cell.length_b   1.000
_cell.length_c   1.000
_cell.angle_alpha   90.00
_cell.angle_beta   90.00
_cell.angle_gamma   90.00
#
_symmetry.space_group_name_H-M   'P 1'
#
loop_
_entity.id
_entity.type
_entity.pdbx_description
1 polymer ?
#
loop_
_entity_poly.entity_id
_entity_poly.type
_entity_poly.pdbx_seq_one_letter_code
_entity_poly.pdbx_strand_id
1 'polypeptide(L)'
;MVPRVRTTRSLRSSAATRLAAVTLALLGTRAAWAIPPGALDPDFGNGVHAGWVQVPLSEGGSGHAVVADPQGRVLVGSREVELGTIYVVVRRFLPSGSTSTRDRAFFVTRDAAGGLLLAGENVDALSPPYRYAAAAVRLLADGTPDPGYGANGGGRTQLVLTAGAYTWPEDAALDPNGGLLLTGGVREPGAQHTDAFVAHLAGRLVFRDGFESGSTAGWSSTTP
;
A
#
# COMPACT_ATOMS: atom_id res chain seq x y z
N MET A 1 20.07 -81.83 -7.76
CA MET A 1 20.43 -80.53 -8.34
C MET A 1 19.33 -79.55 -7.95
N VAL A 2 19.56 -78.69 -6.95
CA VAL A 2 18.53 -77.81 -6.35
C VAL A 2 18.97 -76.37 -6.56
N PRO A 3 18.12 -75.46 -7.10
CA PRO A 3 18.53 -74.10 -7.36
C PRO A 3 18.49 -73.27 -6.08
N ARG A 4 19.62 -72.63 -5.73
CA ARG A 4 19.71 -71.65 -4.64
C ARG A 4 19.05 -70.34 -5.08
N VAL A 5 17.96 -69.97 -4.40
CA VAL A 5 17.33 -68.65 -4.50
C VAL A 5 18.24 -67.61 -3.84
N ARG A 6 18.77 -66.66 -4.62
CA ARG A 6 19.46 -65.46 -4.13
C ARG A 6 18.41 -64.41 -3.77
N THR A 7 18.16 -64.19 -2.49
CA THR A 7 17.44 -63.02 -1.98
C THR A 7 18.33 -61.79 -2.06
N THR A 8 17.99 -60.85 -2.95
CA THR A 8 18.59 -59.52 -3.02
C THR A 8 18.09 -58.66 -1.86
N ARG A 9 19.00 -58.35 -0.92
CA ARG A 9 18.74 -57.50 0.24
C ARG A 9 18.70 -56.04 -0.23
N SER A 10 17.50 -55.45 -0.22
CA SER A 10 17.27 -54.03 -0.46
C SER A 10 17.88 -53.20 0.67
N LEU A 11 18.98 -52.50 0.39
CA LEU A 11 19.52 -51.43 1.23
C LEU A 11 19.09 -50.08 0.63
N ARG A 12 17.91 -49.60 1.03
CA ARG A 12 17.53 -48.19 0.87
C ARG A 12 17.30 -47.60 2.25
N SER A 13 18.38 -47.22 2.93
CA SER A 13 18.32 -46.38 4.13
C SER A 13 19.59 -45.52 4.22
N SER A 14 19.48 -44.22 3.92
CA SER A 14 20.30 -43.13 4.50
C SER A 14 20.19 -41.78 3.79
N ALA A 15 19.01 -41.35 3.31
CA ALA A 15 18.82 -39.99 2.76
C ALA A 15 17.80 -39.13 3.53
N ALA A 16 17.28 -39.60 4.68
CA ALA A 16 16.24 -38.90 5.43
C ALA A 16 16.70 -38.34 6.80
N THR A 17 18.00 -38.35 7.11
CA THR A 17 18.48 -37.96 8.47
C THR A 17 19.74 -37.09 8.42
N ARG A 18 19.84 -36.16 7.45
CA ARG A 18 20.84 -35.07 7.44
C ARG A 18 20.29 -33.75 6.87
N LEU A 19 19.04 -33.42 7.18
CA LEU A 19 18.47 -32.10 6.89
C LEU A 19 17.58 -31.58 8.03
N ALA A 20 17.94 -31.90 9.28
CA ALA A 20 17.26 -31.41 10.49
C ALA A 20 18.21 -30.72 11.48
N ALA A 21 19.47 -30.47 11.09
CA ALA A 21 20.46 -29.83 11.93
C ALA A 21 21.42 -29.01 11.06
N VAL A 22 20.98 -27.83 10.61
CA VAL A 22 21.67 -26.51 10.58
C VAL A 22 20.70 -25.53 9.90
N THR A 23 19.53 -25.34 10.49
CA THR A 23 18.74 -24.11 10.32
C THR A 23 18.23 -23.71 11.69
N LEU A 24 19.15 -23.78 12.65
CA LEU A 24 18.96 -23.34 14.02
C LEU A 24 19.92 -22.16 14.21
N ALA A 25 19.35 -21.00 14.55
CA ALA A 25 20.04 -19.80 15.01
C ALA A 25 20.86 -18.98 13.99
N LEU A 26 20.17 -18.40 13.00
CA LEU A 26 20.45 -17.01 12.58
C LEU A 26 19.23 -16.10 12.82
N LEU A 27 18.35 -16.49 13.74
CA LEU A 27 17.61 -15.51 14.54
C LEU A 27 18.63 -14.94 15.54
N GLY A 28 19.56 -14.13 15.03
CA GLY A 28 20.38 -13.28 15.88
C GLY A 28 19.41 -12.39 16.61
N THR A 29 19.07 -12.75 17.85
CA THR A 29 18.56 -11.80 18.83
C THR A 29 19.64 -10.72 18.89
N ARG A 30 19.45 -9.63 18.14
CA ARG A 30 20.27 -8.44 18.34
C ARG A 30 20.13 -8.16 19.82
N ALA A 31 21.24 -8.29 20.55
CA ALA A 31 21.28 -7.84 21.92
C ALA A 31 20.78 -6.40 21.84
N ALA A 32 19.60 -6.14 22.40
CA ALA A 32 19.01 -4.81 22.40
C ALA A 32 19.92 -3.99 23.30
N TRP A 33 20.94 -3.38 22.69
CA TRP A 33 21.73 -2.38 23.37
C TRP A 33 20.74 -1.30 23.75
N ALA A 34 20.55 -1.10 25.06
CA ALA A 34 19.72 -0.03 25.55
C ALA A 34 20.28 1.27 24.97
N ILE A 35 19.55 1.87 24.02
CA ILE A 35 19.90 3.14 23.42
C ILE A 35 19.91 4.15 24.59
N PRO A 36 21.05 4.81 24.89
CA PRO A 36 21.09 5.79 25.96
C PRO A 36 20.00 6.85 25.76
N PRO A 37 19.34 7.34 26.83
CA PRO A 37 18.34 8.40 26.68
C PRO A 37 18.88 9.58 25.88
N GLY A 38 18.19 9.95 24.80
CA GLY A 38 18.59 11.03 23.89
C GLY A 38 19.54 10.63 22.77
N ALA A 39 20.06 9.40 22.73
CA ALA A 39 20.75 8.88 21.55
C ALA A 39 19.74 8.55 20.44
N LEU A 40 20.15 8.79 19.19
CA LEU A 40 19.34 8.40 18.03
C LEU A 40 19.24 6.87 17.94
N ASP A 41 18.09 6.37 17.50
CA ASP A 41 17.85 4.93 17.32
C ASP A 41 18.56 4.43 16.05
N PRO A 42 19.66 3.65 16.17
CA PRO A 42 20.42 3.22 15.01
C PRO A 42 19.66 2.27 14.08
N ASP A 43 18.54 1.70 14.54
CA ASP A 43 17.67 0.83 13.73
C ASP A 43 16.60 1.63 12.95
N PHE A 44 16.46 2.94 13.22
CA PHE A 44 15.56 3.84 12.50
C PHE A 44 16.29 4.51 11.32
N GLY A 45 15.77 4.33 10.10
CA GLY A 45 16.38 4.84 8.86
C GLY A 45 17.13 3.76 8.08
N ASN A 46 17.84 4.17 7.02
CA ASN A 46 18.64 3.25 6.21
C ASN A 46 20.11 3.68 6.13
N GLY A 47 21.02 2.74 6.42
CA GLY A 47 22.45 2.85 6.15
C GLY A 47 23.11 4.12 6.70
N VAL A 48 23.40 5.07 5.80
CA VAL A 48 24.08 6.35 6.07
C VAL A 48 23.30 7.30 6.99
N HIS A 49 22.02 7.01 7.24
CA HIS A 49 21.13 7.78 8.12
C HIS A 49 20.66 6.96 9.32
N ALA A 50 21.54 6.20 9.96
CA ALA A 50 21.20 5.53 11.22
C ALA A 50 20.74 6.58 12.26
N GLY A 51 19.52 6.46 12.76
CA GLY A 51 18.94 7.41 13.70
C GLY A 51 17.89 8.36 13.15
N TRP A 52 17.75 8.49 11.83
CA TRP A 52 16.86 9.48 11.22
C TRP A 52 16.50 9.14 9.78
N VAL A 53 15.45 9.78 9.26
CA VAL A 53 15.02 9.60 7.88
C VAL A 53 14.86 10.96 7.23
N GLN A 54 15.53 11.16 6.09
CA GLN A 54 15.19 12.24 5.20
C GLN A 54 14.21 11.74 4.16
N VAL A 55 13.06 12.40 4.05
CA VAL A 55 12.21 12.19 2.89
C VAL A 55 12.23 13.45 2.05
N PRO A 56 12.65 13.37 0.78
CA PRO A 56 12.53 14.49 -0.13
C PRO A 56 11.07 14.95 -0.15
N LEU A 57 10.89 16.23 0.11
CA LEU A 57 9.66 16.95 -0.15
C LEU A 57 9.92 17.81 -1.39
N SER A 58 8.85 18.21 -2.07
CA SER A 58 8.96 19.27 -3.07
C SER A 58 9.46 20.58 -2.44
N GLU A 59 9.88 21.54 -3.26
CA GLU A 59 10.48 22.80 -2.81
C GLU A 59 9.57 23.50 -1.78
N GLY A 60 10.07 23.74 -0.56
CA GLY A 60 9.30 24.38 0.51
C GLY A 60 8.43 23.42 1.36
N GLY A 61 8.61 22.11 1.24
CA GLY A 61 7.94 21.15 2.10
C GLY A 61 8.41 21.23 3.57
N SER A 62 7.48 21.03 4.51
CA SER A 62 7.76 21.04 5.95
C SER A 62 6.89 20.05 6.72
N GLY A 63 7.47 19.36 7.70
CA GLY A 63 6.71 18.55 8.67
C GLY A 63 6.13 19.44 9.76
N HIS A 64 4.85 19.25 10.09
CA HIS A 64 4.12 20.07 11.06
C HIS A 64 3.64 19.28 12.28
N ALA A 65 3.30 18.01 12.09
CA ALA A 65 2.76 17.17 13.16
C ALA A 65 3.37 15.78 13.07
N VAL A 66 3.57 15.15 14.23
CA VAL A 66 4.06 13.78 14.34
C VAL A 66 3.27 13.04 15.42
N VAL A 67 2.90 11.80 15.14
CA VAL A 67 2.33 10.87 16.11
C VAL A 67 2.94 9.49 15.89
N ALA A 68 3.17 8.75 16.97
CA ALA A 68 3.61 7.35 16.91
C ALA A 68 2.53 6.45 17.53
N ASP A 69 2.42 5.22 17.04
CA ASP A 69 1.52 4.22 17.61
C ASP A 69 2.26 3.17 18.46
N PRO A 70 1.54 2.31 19.20
CA PRO A 70 2.18 1.29 20.04
C PRO A 70 3.00 0.25 19.29
N GLN A 71 2.84 0.13 17.96
CA GLN A 71 3.64 -0.74 17.11
C GLN A 71 4.93 -0.07 16.62
N GLY A 72 5.20 1.16 17.07
CA GLY A 72 6.41 1.92 16.72
C GLY A 72 6.36 2.55 15.33
N ARG A 73 5.18 2.62 14.70
CA ARG A 73 5.02 3.30 13.41
C ARG A 73 4.83 4.79 13.67
N VAL A 74 5.33 5.62 12.75
CA VAL A 74 5.26 7.09 12.87
C VAL A 74 4.42 7.65 11.73
N LEU A 75 3.46 8.51 12.04
CA LEU A 75 2.75 9.33 11.07
C LEU A 75 3.28 10.76 11.15
N VAL A 76 3.62 11.32 9.99
CA VAL A 76 4.02 12.73 9.88
C VAL A 76 3.02 13.44 8.98
N GLY A 77 2.37 14.47 9.53
CA GLY A 77 1.61 15.43 8.75
C GLY A 77 2.57 16.52 8.23
N SER A 78 2.64 16.67 6.92
CA SER A 78 3.50 17.65 6.24
C SER A 78 2.71 18.54 5.30
N ARG A 79 3.29 19.71 5.04
CA ARG A 79 2.94 20.59 3.93
C ARG A 79 3.93 20.31 2.80
N GLU A 80 3.44 20.13 1.58
CA GLU A 80 4.27 20.02 0.37
C GLU A 80 3.82 21.08 -0.64
N VAL A 81 4.75 21.65 -1.41
CA VAL A 81 4.42 22.62 -2.47
C VAL A 81 4.90 22.09 -3.80
N GLU A 82 3.98 21.66 -4.65
CA GLU A 82 4.31 21.13 -5.98
C GLU A 82 3.62 22.01 -7.03
N LEU A 83 4.43 22.58 -7.94
CA LEU A 83 3.96 23.49 -9.00
C LEU A 83 3.11 24.67 -8.49
N GLY A 84 3.48 25.23 -7.33
CA GLY A 84 2.77 26.35 -6.70
C GLY A 84 1.49 25.96 -5.93
N THR A 85 1.11 24.68 -5.93
CA THR A 85 -0.03 24.16 -5.18
C THR A 85 0.42 23.61 -3.84
N ILE A 86 -0.30 23.92 -2.76
CA ILE A 86 -0.02 23.43 -1.41
C ILE A 86 -0.81 22.15 -1.16
N TYR A 87 -0.11 21.07 -0.79
CA TYR A 87 -0.67 19.78 -0.42
C TYR A 87 -0.49 19.54 1.08
N VAL A 88 -1.52 19.00 1.72
CA VAL A 88 -1.39 18.37 3.03
C VAL A 88 -1.10 16.90 2.78
N VAL A 89 0.01 16.41 3.30
CA VAL A 89 0.45 15.03 3.09
C VAL A 89 0.59 14.36 4.44
N VAL A 90 0.07 13.14 4.56
CA VAL A 90 0.29 12.28 5.72
C VAL A 90 1.17 11.13 5.29
N ARG A 91 2.39 11.06 5.84
CA ARG A 91 3.34 9.98 5.54
C ARG A 91 3.42 9.02 6.70
N ARG A 92 3.39 7.72 6.40
CA ARG A 92 3.59 6.65 7.38
C ARG A 92 4.97 6.02 7.25
N PHE A 93 5.71 6.05 8.34
CA PHE A 93 7.00 5.39 8.51
C PHE A 93 6.81 4.10 9.31
N LEU A 94 7.46 3.03 8.87
CA LEU A 94 7.61 1.80 9.64
C LEU A 94 8.58 2.03 10.81
N PRO A 95 8.66 1.12 11.79
CA PRO A 95 9.61 1.24 12.90
C PRO A 95 11.07 1.34 12.43
N SER A 96 11.38 0.79 11.26
CA SER A 96 12.69 0.93 10.61
C SER A 96 12.91 2.27 9.92
N GLY A 97 12.00 3.23 10.02
CA GLY A 97 12.06 4.52 9.32
C GLY A 97 11.82 4.45 7.80
N SER A 98 11.56 3.28 7.22
CA SER A 98 11.17 3.20 5.81
C SER A 98 9.75 3.71 5.61
N THR A 99 9.53 4.52 4.57
CA THR A 99 8.19 4.96 4.18
C THR A 99 7.47 3.87 3.40
N SER A 100 6.20 3.65 3.72
CA SER A 100 5.30 2.83 2.93
C SER A 100 4.80 3.64 1.71
N THR A 101 5.56 3.62 0.61
CA THR A 101 5.22 4.20 -0.73
C THR A 101 4.85 5.70 -0.77
N ARG A 102 4.89 6.32 -1.97
CA ARG A 102 4.46 7.73 -2.21
C ARG A 102 2.94 7.84 -2.28
N ASP A 103 2.24 7.27 -1.32
CA ASP A 103 0.78 7.35 -1.29
C ASP A 103 0.39 8.75 -0.80
N ARG A 104 -0.51 9.41 -1.53
CA ARG A 104 -1.08 10.71 -1.18
C ARG A 104 -2.51 10.49 -0.74
N ALA A 105 -2.91 11.05 0.39
CA ALA A 105 -4.32 11.12 0.79
C ALA A 105 -4.80 12.55 0.61
N PHE A 106 -5.82 12.75 -0.22
CA PHE A 106 -6.46 14.06 -0.44
C PHE A 106 -7.71 14.22 0.42
N PHE A 107 -8.34 13.10 0.76
CA PHE A 107 -9.55 13.07 1.55
C PHE A 107 -9.40 12.16 2.75
N VAL A 108 -9.95 12.61 3.89
CA VAL A 108 -10.11 11.80 5.09
C VAL A 108 -11.48 12.04 5.69
N THR A 109 -12.15 10.97 6.08
CA THR A 109 -13.43 11.01 6.79
C THR A 109 -13.49 9.92 7.83
N ARG A 110 -14.47 10.01 8.74
CA ARG A 110 -14.72 9.01 9.77
C ARG A 110 -16.01 8.28 9.47
N ASP A 111 -15.99 6.95 9.53
CA ASP A 111 -17.21 6.14 9.40
C ASP A 111 -17.99 6.05 10.73
N ALA A 112 -19.19 5.49 10.68
CA ALA A 112 -20.06 5.33 11.85
C ALA A 112 -19.48 4.39 12.93
N ALA A 113 -18.56 3.50 12.57
CA ALA A 113 -17.85 2.62 13.51
C ALA A 113 -16.62 3.32 14.14
N GLY A 114 -16.37 4.58 13.77
CA GLY A 114 -15.25 5.36 14.27
C GLY A 114 -13.93 5.08 13.55
N GLY A 115 -13.93 4.27 12.51
CA GLY A 115 -12.80 4.06 11.61
C GLY A 115 -12.58 5.24 10.67
N LEU A 116 -11.44 5.29 10.00
CA LEU A 116 -11.10 6.33 9.03
C LEU A 116 -11.17 5.79 7.61
N LEU A 117 -11.80 6.52 6.70
CA LEU A 117 -11.66 6.31 5.27
C LEU A 117 -10.74 7.39 4.71
N LEU A 118 -9.71 6.98 4.00
CA LEU A 118 -8.82 7.87 3.28
C LEU A 118 -8.93 7.56 1.80
N ALA A 119 -8.91 8.60 0.97
CA ALA A 119 -8.83 8.47 -0.48
C ALA A 119 -7.77 9.42 -1.03
N GLY A 120 -7.14 9.00 -2.11
CA GLY A 120 -6.13 9.79 -2.79
C GLY A 120 -5.44 8.98 -3.87
N GLU A 121 -4.14 9.15 -4.00
CA GLU A 121 -3.35 8.49 -5.05
C GLU A 121 -2.39 7.48 -4.47
N ASN A 122 -2.27 6.36 -5.18
CA ASN A 122 -1.10 5.52 -5.08
C ASN A 122 -0.20 5.76 -6.30
N VAL A 123 1.07 6.05 -6.03
CA VAL A 123 2.10 5.97 -7.05
C VAL A 123 2.58 4.54 -7.10
N ASP A 124 2.30 3.85 -8.20
CA ASP A 124 2.97 2.58 -8.46
C ASP A 124 4.43 2.88 -8.85
N ALA A 125 5.30 2.84 -7.85
CA ALA A 125 6.73 3.07 -8.02
C ALA A 125 7.42 1.94 -8.81
N LEU A 126 6.73 0.82 -9.05
CA LEU A 126 7.32 -0.39 -9.62
C LEU A 126 7.11 -0.53 -11.13
N SER A 127 6.27 0.31 -11.77
CA SER A 127 6.02 0.22 -13.22
C SER A 127 6.19 1.56 -13.95
N PRO A 128 7.40 1.87 -14.47
CA PRO A 128 7.62 3.00 -15.37
C PRO A 128 6.78 2.88 -16.66
N PRO A 129 6.23 4.00 -17.20
CA PRO A 129 6.24 5.34 -16.62
C PRO A 129 5.37 5.38 -15.36
N TYR A 130 5.86 6.00 -14.27
CA TYR A 130 5.16 6.08 -12.98
C TYR A 130 3.68 6.41 -13.18
N ARG A 131 2.80 5.61 -12.59
CA ARG A 131 1.35 5.74 -12.75
C ARG A 131 0.71 6.15 -11.44
N TYR A 132 -0.15 7.16 -11.52
CA TYR A 132 -1.03 7.56 -10.43
C TYR A 132 -2.34 6.81 -10.61
N ALA A 133 -2.71 6.02 -9.61
CA ALA A 133 -4.03 5.41 -9.54
C ALA A 133 -4.77 5.96 -8.34
N ALA A 134 -6.07 6.20 -8.49
CA ALA A 134 -6.94 6.48 -7.37
C ALA A 134 -6.88 5.29 -6.41
N ALA A 135 -6.75 5.56 -5.13
CA ALA A 135 -6.71 4.55 -4.09
C ALA A 135 -7.58 5.00 -2.91
N ALA A 136 -8.16 4.02 -2.23
CA ALA A 136 -8.83 4.24 -0.96
C ALA A 136 -8.35 3.21 0.05
N VAL A 137 -8.18 3.64 1.29
CA VAL A 137 -7.84 2.78 2.43
C VAL A 137 -8.83 3.03 3.55
N ARG A 138 -9.29 1.95 4.18
CA ARG A 138 -10.08 2.01 5.41
C ARG A 138 -9.20 1.56 6.57
N LEU A 139 -9.15 2.39 7.60
CA LEU A 139 -8.51 2.10 8.87
C LEU A 139 -9.59 1.88 9.93
N LEU A 140 -9.39 0.89 10.79
CA LEU A 140 -10.18 0.68 11.99
C LEU A 140 -9.95 1.83 12.99
N ALA A 141 -10.75 1.87 14.06
CA ALA A 141 -10.65 2.91 15.08
C ALA A 141 -9.27 2.95 15.78
N ASP A 142 -8.51 1.85 15.74
CA ASP A 142 -7.14 1.75 16.26
C ASP A 142 -6.06 2.12 15.22
N GLY A 143 -6.46 2.58 14.03
CA GLY A 143 -5.57 2.96 12.94
C GLY A 143 -4.99 1.79 12.14
N THR A 144 -5.35 0.55 12.44
CA THR A 144 -4.95 -0.61 11.63
C THR A 144 -5.79 -0.72 10.35
N PRO A 145 -5.26 -1.18 9.21
CA PRO A 145 -6.06 -1.40 8.00
C PRO A 145 -7.21 -2.39 8.24
N ASP A 146 -8.42 -2.07 7.75
CA ASP A 146 -9.60 -2.94 7.87
C ASP A 146 -9.46 -4.15 6.93
N PRO A 147 -9.21 -5.38 7.44
CA PRO A 147 -9.01 -6.55 6.57
C PRO A 147 -10.26 -6.91 5.76
N GLY A 148 -11.44 -6.38 6.11
CA GLY A 148 -12.68 -6.55 5.34
C GLY A 148 -12.85 -5.56 4.19
N TYR A 149 -11.90 -4.63 3.99
CA TYR A 149 -11.99 -3.59 2.97
C TYR A 149 -11.02 -3.81 1.80
N GLY A 150 -11.53 -3.59 0.58
CA GLY A 150 -10.81 -3.81 -0.68
C GLY A 150 -10.84 -5.26 -1.18
N ALA A 151 -10.60 -5.44 -2.48
CA ALA A 151 -10.70 -6.74 -3.14
C ALA A 151 -9.79 -7.82 -2.54
N ASN A 152 -8.63 -7.42 -2.03
CA ASN A 152 -7.56 -8.32 -1.58
C ASN A 152 -7.44 -8.42 -0.05
N GLY A 153 -8.44 -7.92 0.70
CA GLY A 153 -8.48 -8.04 2.17
C GLY A 153 -7.35 -7.33 2.92
N GLY A 154 -6.74 -6.30 2.31
CA GLY A 154 -5.61 -5.56 2.88
C GLY A 154 -5.98 -4.21 3.48
N GLY A 155 -7.28 -3.88 3.58
CA GLY A 155 -7.75 -2.56 3.98
C GLY A 155 -7.59 -1.49 2.91
N ARG A 156 -7.14 -1.86 1.71
CA ARG A 156 -6.86 -0.96 0.60
C ARG A 156 -7.49 -1.47 -0.67
N THR A 157 -8.03 -0.54 -1.46
CA THR A 157 -8.45 -0.78 -2.83
C THR A 157 -7.76 0.23 -3.75
N GLN A 158 -7.37 -0.25 -4.93
CA GLN A 158 -6.87 0.59 -6.01
C GLN A 158 -7.93 0.61 -7.09
N LEU A 159 -8.31 1.81 -7.51
CA LEU A 159 -9.26 2.02 -8.59
C LEU A 159 -8.47 2.25 -9.88
N VAL A 160 -8.44 1.21 -10.72
CA VAL A 160 -7.88 1.28 -12.08
C VAL A 160 -9.05 1.32 -13.05
N LEU A 161 -9.43 2.52 -13.48
CA LEU A 161 -10.57 2.71 -14.40
C LEU A 161 -10.21 2.26 -15.82
N THR A 162 -9.03 2.63 -16.28
CA THR A 162 -8.49 2.25 -17.60
C THR A 162 -7.04 1.82 -17.44
N ALA A 163 -6.67 0.70 -18.07
CA ALA A 163 -5.32 0.17 -18.00
C ALA A 163 -4.29 1.21 -18.49
N GLY A 164 -3.44 1.66 -17.57
CA GLY A 164 -2.40 2.65 -17.83
C GLY A 164 -2.82 4.10 -17.80
N ALA A 165 -4.09 4.40 -17.58
CA ALA A 165 -4.51 5.77 -17.35
C ALA A 165 -4.00 6.29 -16.01
N TYR A 166 -3.77 7.59 -15.99
CA TYR A 166 -3.61 8.36 -14.76
C TYR A 166 -4.99 8.61 -14.19
N THR A 167 -5.22 8.25 -12.93
CA THR A 167 -6.49 8.53 -12.22
C THR A 167 -6.16 9.26 -10.93
N TRP A 168 -6.74 10.44 -10.74
CA TRP A 168 -6.54 11.26 -9.54
C TRP A 168 -7.90 11.66 -8.96
N PRO A 169 -8.26 11.19 -7.75
CA PRO A 169 -9.47 11.64 -7.09
C PRO A 169 -9.26 13.05 -6.55
N GLU A 170 -10.22 13.92 -6.80
CA GLU A 170 -10.23 15.31 -6.34
C GLU A 170 -11.12 15.49 -5.10
N ASP A 171 -12.21 14.72 -5.03
CA ASP A 171 -13.16 14.81 -3.93
C ASP A 171 -13.77 13.44 -3.62
N ALA A 172 -14.28 13.31 -2.39
CA ALA A 172 -14.97 12.11 -1.95
C ALA A 172 -16.07 12.41 -0.93
N ALA A 173 -17.07 11.53 -0.88
CA ALA A 173 -18.15 11.60 0.11
C ALA A 173 -18.52 10.20 0.60
N LEU A 174 -18.89 10.08 1.88
CA LEU A 174 -19.50 8.86 2.38
C LEU A 174 -20.97 8.80 1.95
N ASP A 175 -21.42 7.63 1.51
CA ASP A 175 -22.83 7.35 1.40
C ASP A 175 -23.42 6.93 2.79
N PRO A 176 -24.76 6.93 2.96
CA PRO A 176 -25.39 6.50 4.21
C PRO A 176 -25.16 5.04 4.61
N ASN A 177 -24.72 4.19 3.68
CA ASN A 177 -24.41 2.78 3.89
C ASN A 177 -22.92 2.54 4.22
N GLY A 178 -22.12 3.61 4.33
CA GLY A 178 -20.67 3.54 4.58
C GLY A 178 -19.83 3.24 3.34
N GLY A 179 -20.39 3.32 2.13
CA GLY A 179 -19.64 3.38 0.88
C GLY A 179 -18.98 4.74 0.66
N LEU A 180 -18.07 4.80 -0.31
CA LEU A 180 -17.33 5.99 -0.69
C LEU A 180 -17.63 6.35 -2.13
N LEU A 181 -18.21 7.53 -2.34
CA LEU A 181 -18.27 8.19 -3.63
C LEU A 181 -16.96 8.94 -3.85
N LEU A 182 -16.37 8.78 -5.02
CA LEU A 182 -15.16 9.45 -5.47
C LEU A 182 -15.43 10.18 -6.77
N THR A 183 -14.89 11.38 -6.90
CA THR A 183 -14.88 12.11 -8.18
C THR A 183 -13.47 12.58 -8.49
N GLY A 184 -13.14 12.73 -9.76
CA GLY A 184 -11.83 13.26 -10.15
C GLY A 184 -11.57 13.21 -11.64
N GLY A 185 -10.30 13.24 -12.01
CA GLY A 185 -9.85 13.17 -13.39
C GLY A 185 -9.27 11.82 -13.75
N VAL A 186 -9.51 11.40 -14.99
CA VAL A 186 -8.81 10.29 -15.64
C VAL A 186 -8.18 10.79 -16.94
N ARG A 187 -6.93 10.40 -17.20
CA ARG A 187 -6.22 10.70 -18.45
C ARG A 187 -5.56 9.45 -18.98
N GLU A 188 -6.02 9.00 -20.13
CA GLU A 188 -5.45 7.84 -20.83
C GLU A 188 -4.01 8.12 -21.31
N PRO A 189 -3.19 7.06 -21.48
CA PRO A 189 -1.87 7.21 -22.08
C PRO A 189 -1.92 7.91 -23.44
N GLY A 190 -1.21 9.03 -23.56
CA GLY A 190 -1.15 9.80 -24.81
C GLY A 190 -2.33 10.73 -25.07
N ALA A 191 -3.37 10.72 -24.22
CA ALA A 191 -4.46 11.67 -24.33
C ALA A 191 -4.02 13.09 -23.95
N GLN A 192 -4.50 14.08 -24.72
CA GLN A 192 -4.31 15.51 -24.41
C GLN A 192 -5.40 16.07 -23.51
N HIS A 193 -6.49 15.32 -23.30
CA HIS A 193 -7.63 15.73 -22.49
C HIS A 193 -7.73 14.87 -21.24
N THR A 194 -8.41 15.42 -20.23
CA THR A 194 -8.77 14.72 -19.00
C THR A 194 -10.27 14.56 -18.99
N ASP A 195 -10.73 13.34 -18.76
CA ASP A 195 -12.15 13.04 -18.58
C ASP A 195 -12.49 13.07 -17.09
N ALA A 196 -13.70 13.49 -16.75
CA ALA A 196 -14.19 13.38 -15.39
C ALA A 196 -14.61 11.94 -15.10
N PHE A 197 -14.33 11.45 -13.90
CA PHE A 197 -14.89 10.19 -13.41
C PHE A 197 -15.70 10.40 -12.13
N VAL A 198 -16.67 9.51 -11.95
CA VAL A 198 -17.38 9.29 -10.68
C VAL A 198 -17.32 7.80 -10.40
N ALA A 199 -16.89 7.41 -9.20
CA ALA A 199 -16.82 6.03 -8.76
C ALA A 199 -17.52 5.86 -7.42
N HIS A 200 -18.19 4.74 -7.23
CA HIS A 200 -18.83 4.38 -5.96
C HIS A 200 -18.24 3.07 -5.44
N LEU A 201 -17.53 3.14 -4.32
CA LEU A 201 -16.92 2.01 -3.64
C LEU A 201 -17.85 1.58 -2.50
N ALA A 202 -18.45 0.40 -2.60
CA ALA A 202 -19.33 -0.10 -1.54
C ALA A 202 -18.57 -0.30 -0.21
N GLY A 203 -19.21 0.03 0.92
CA GLY A 203 -18.62 -0.03 2.28
C GLY A 203 -18.22 -1.43 2.77
N ARG A 204 -18.64 -2.45 2.03
CA ARG A 204 -18.08 -3.81 2.04
C ARG A 204 -17.88 -4.20 0.58
N LEU A 205 -16.64 -4.13 0.11
CA LEU A 205 -16.26 -4.67 -1.19
C LEU A 205 -16.29 -6.21 -1.12
N VAL A 206 -17.49 -6.78 -1.12
CA VAL A 206 -17.69 -8.14 -1.59
C VAL A 206 -17.89 -8.02 -3.09
N PHE A 207 -16.80 -8.03 -3.85
CA PHE A 207 -16.95 -8.28 -5.28
C PHE A 207 -17.54 -9.69 -5.42
N ARG A 208 -18.79 -9.76 -5.89
CA ARG A 208 -19.21 -10.96 -6.61
C ARG A 208 -18.49 -10.91 -7.95
N ASP A 209 -17.89 -12.03 -8.36
CA ASP A 209 -17.30 -12.19 -9.69
C ASP A 209 -18.28 -11.68 -10.75
N GLY A 210 -17.83 -10.75 -11.62
CA GLY A 210 -18.61 -10.32 -12.80
C GLY A 210 -18.86 -8.82 -13.01
N PHE A 211 -18.24 -7.91 -12.25
CA PHE A 211 -18.23 -6.47 -12.60
C PHE A 211 -16.88 -6.08 -13.19
N GLU A 212 -16.50 -6.75 -14.29
CA GLU A 212 -15.52 -6.18 -15.21
C GLU A 212 -16.22 -5.19 -16.12
N SER A 213 -15.50 -4.12 -16.45
CA SER A 213 -15.88 -3.12 -17.43
C SER A 213 -16.49 -3.78 -18.67
N GLY A 214 -17.78 -3.50 -18.91
CA GLY A 214 -18.29 -3.57 -20.26
C GLY A 214 -17.38 -2.71 -21.11
N SER A 215 -16.71 -3.33 -22.09
CA SER A 215 -15.99 -2.61 -23.12
C SER A 215 -16.90 -1.50 -23.65
N THR A 216 -16.42 -0.27 -23.61
CA THR A 216 -17.07 0.83 -24.31
C THR A 216 -17.08 0.46 -25.79
N ALA A 217 -18.24 0.01 -26.26
CA ALA A 217 -18.60 0.11 -27.66
C ALA A 217 -18.25 1.53 -28.12
N GLY A 218 -17.47 1.62 -29.18
CA GLY A 218 -16.83 2.84 -29.64
C GLY A 218 -17.82 4.00 -29.78
N TRP A 219 -17.52 5.10 -29.11
CA TRP A 219 -18.02 6.40 -29.50
C TRP A 219 -17.20 6.86 -30.70
N SER A 220 -17.70 6.62 -31.92
CA SER A 220 -17.21 7.35 -33.08
C SER A 220 -17.80 8.75 -33.06
N SER A 221 -16.98 9.75 -32.74
CA SER A 221 -17.30 11.13 -33.09
C SER A 221 -17.19 11.25 -34.61
N THR A 222 -18.32 11.13 -35.31
CA THR A 222 -18.43 11.67 -36.66
C THR A 222 -18.71 13.15 -36.52
N THR A 223 -17.66 13.96 -36.68
CA THR A 223 -17.77 15.39 -36.94
C THR A 223 -18.40 15.59 -38.33
N PRO A 224 -19.33 16.55 -38.52
CA PRO A 224 -19.68 17.03 -39.86
C PRO A 224 -18.52 17.77 -40.52
#